data_AF-A0A395MJ48-F1
#
_entry.id   AF-A0A395MJ48-F1
#
_cell.length_a   1.000
_cell.length_b   1.000
_cell.length_c   1.000
_cell.angle_alpha   90.00
_cell.angle_beta   90.00
_cell.angle_gamma   90.00
#
_symmetry.space_group_name_H-M   'P 1'
#
loop_
_entity.id
_entity.type
_entity.pdbx_description
1 polymer ?
#
loop_
_entity_poly.entity_id
_entity_poly.type
_entity_poly.pdbx_seq_one_letter_code
_entity_poly.pdbx_strand_id
1 'polypeptide(L)'
;MTPLNWLRDLCAVVQAFDSTIDTSAVVQGKGSPPSKDPWYTAPQGWQTKQPGDVLRIRSVPILTEIVANSSAAYHILYRSTDSKNDPSWSVTTLFIPESIDRAPSGKAALLSYQFAYNTANLDSAPSFALSGVMAKSEPTLGIKSSTSLIDEMMAFGWIVNTPDQWGPTSAFGASIQGGHATLDALKAVQYLLNLKENPGYNTAIWGYSGGSIATFAAAELHQDYAPEVKIEGAVLGGLVDNISGDFNLINKSPIAGTLIAFLLGVTSQYPEARKYLESRLVPATKAEFMSVLDLELTQAVAHFSGHDIYPFFQNGSQDLKAPQLQELFDKQAKLGHGGVPTMPMFVYKAVKDQFCPIEWTDATVKKLCDAGAEITFDRNEVGNHVTEIENGKQRVFGFLGAIFEEGYGSTEWCNVLDVSVDASA
;
A
#
# COMPACT_ATOMS: atom_id res chain seq x y z
N MET A 1 -8.97 30.88 8.10
CA MET A 1 -7.72 30.35 7.51
C MET A 1 -6.56 31.03 8.24
N THR A 2 -5.97 30.41 9.26
CA THR A 2 -4.84 29.51 9.03
C THR A 2 -4.58 28.58 10.23
N PRO A 3 -5.19 27.39 10.27
CA PRO A 3 -4.72 26.30 11.12
C PRO A 3 -3.93 25.33 10.23
N LEU A 4 -2.72 24.92 10.64
CA LEU A 4 -1.78 24.01 9.96
C LEU A 4 -0.74 24.57 8.94
N ASN A 5 -0.55 25.89 8.78
CA ASN A 5 0.56 26.41 7.95
C ASN A 5 1.95 25.91 8.37
N TRP A 6 2.12 25.62 9.66
CA TRP A 6 3.37 25.09 10.22
C TRP A 6 3.74 23.71 9.67
N LEU A 7 2.78 22.98 9.06
CA LEU A 7 3.05 21.71 8.39
C LEU A 7 3.97 21.86 7.18
N ARG A 8 4.10 23.07 6.61
CA ARG A 8 5.06 23.36 5.52
C ARG A 8 6.52 23.40 5.98
N ASP A 9 6.72 23.54 7.29
CA ASP A 9 8.04 23.57 7.94
C ASP A 9 8.18 22.42 8.95
N LEU A 10 7.57 21.25 8.67
CA LEU A 10 7.43 20.16 9.64
C LEU A 10 8.78 19.71 10.23
N CYS A 11 9.85 19.62 9.44
CA CYS A 11 11.19 19.29 9.96
C CYS A 11 11.66 20.27 11.06
N ALA A 12 11.47 21.58 10.87
CA ALA A 12 11.85 22.58 11.87
C ALA A 12 10.99 22.48 13.13
N VAL A 13 9.71 22.16 12.98
CA VAL A 13 8.81 21.91 14.11
C VAL A 13 9.24 20.67 14.89
N VAL A 14 9.51 19.55 14.21
CA VAL A 14 10.00 18.32 14.85
C VAL A 14 11.29 18.58 15.62
N GLN A 15 12.26 19.25 15.01
CA GLN A 15 13.54 19.58 15.64
C GLN A 15 13.38 20.43 16.92
N ALA A 16 12.36 21.29 16.98
CA ALA A 16 12.05 22.11 18.15
C ALA A 16 11.34 21.32 19.27
N PHE A 17 10.56 20.28 18.93
CA PHE A 17 9.84 19.43 19.89
C PHE A 17 10.69 18.27 20.42
N ASP A 18 11.43 17.60 19.53
CA ASP A 18 12.30 16.49 19.87
C ASP A 18 13.59 16.60 19.06
N SER A 19 14.64 17.11 19.71
CA SER A 19 15.95 17.29 19.08
C SER A 19 16.71 15.97 18.84
N THR A 20 16.17 14.83 19.28
CA THR A 20 16.77 13.51 19.07
C THR A 20 16.39 12.90 17.72
N ILE A 21 15.31 13.39 17.10
CA ILE A 21 14.91 12.99 15.74
C ILE A 21 15.77 13.76 14.74
N ASP A 22 16.47 13.04 13.85
CA ASP A 22 17.23 13.67 12.77
C ASP A 22 16.27 14.28 11.73
N THR A 23 16.37 15.59 11.57
CA THR A 23 15.59 16.39 10.60
C THR A 23 16.47 17.09 9.56
N SER A 24 17.78 16.81 9.53
CA SER A 24 18.78 17.61 8.81
C SER A 24 18.86 17.30 7.31
N ALA A 25 18.43 16.10 6.91
CA ALA A 25 18.48 15.67 5.53
C ALA A 25 17.41 16.36 4.65
N VAL A 26 17.77 16.59 3.38
CA VAL A 26 16.88 17.14 2.34
C VAL A 26 17.16 16.44 1.02
N VAL A 27 16.11 16.14 0.25
CA VAL A 27 16.21 15.51 -1.06
C VAL A 27 15.87 16.52 -2.17
N GLN A 28 16.91 17.11 -2.77
CA GLN A 28 16.81 18.20 -3.79
C GLN A 28 16.68 17.69 -5.25
N GLY A 29 16.52 16.39 -5.47
CA GLY A 29 16.41 15.72 -6.78
C GLY A 29 15.95 14.28 -6.59
N LYS A 30 16.18 13.35 -7.53
CA LYS A 30 15.76 11.93 -7.34
C LYS A 30 16.35 11.29 -6.05
N GLY A 31 17.49 11.80 -5.58
CA GLY A 31 18.21 11.23 -4.45
C GLY A 31 18.93 9.92 -4.80
N SER A 32 19.55 9.30 -3.81
CA SER A 32 20.10 7.95 -3.95
C SER A 32 18.99 6.92 -3.75
N PRO A 33 19.04 5.77 -4.44
CA PRO A 33 18.08 4.71 -4.20
C PRO A 33 18.19 4.19 -2.76
N PRO A 34 17.10 3.67 -2.16
CA PRO A 34 17.05 3.15 -0.79
C PRO A 34 18.24 2.28 -0.40
N SER A 35 18.65 1.34 -1.25
CA SER A 35 19.79 0.43 -1.03
C SER A 35 21.14 1.13 -0.88
N LYS A 36 21.26 2.38 -1.34
CA LYS A 36 22.49 3.20 -1.34
C LYS A 36 22.36 4.48 -0.53
N ASP A 37 21.21 4.75 0.07
CA ASP A 37 20.94 5.94 0.86
C ASP A 37 20.96 5.58 2.35
N PRO A 38 22.00 5.98 3.12
CA PRO A 38 22.09 5.72 4.56
C PRO A 38 20.91 6.25 5.37
N TRP A 39 20.11 7.18 4.81
CA TRP A 39 18.90 7.64 5.46
C TRP A 39 17.89 6.50 5.67
N TYR A 40 17.82 5.52 4.76
CA TYR A 40 17.01 4.29 4.86
C TYR A 40 17.65 3.23 5.78
N THR A 41 18.28 3.67 6.87
CA THR A 41 18.77 2.77 7.91
C THR A 41 18.27 3.25 9.26
N ALA A 42 17.66 2.35 10.03
CA ALA A 42 17.15 2.72 11.34
C ALA A 42 18.31 3.03 12.32
N PRO A 43 18.22 4.11 13.12
CA PRO A 43 19.29 4.58 14.01
C PRO A 43 19.49 3.65 15.22
N GLN A 44 20.64 3.69 15.87
CA GLN A 44 20.92 2.85 17.05
C GLN A 44 19.81 2.94 18.12
N GLY A 45 19.38 1.79 18.65
CA GLY A 45 18.35 1.72 19.69
C GLY A 45 16.91 1.79 19.17
N TRP A 46 16.70 1.84 17.85
CA TRP A 46 15.36 1.87 17.25
C TRP A 46 14.50 0.65 17.65
N GLN A 47 15.11 -0.51 17.92
CA GLN A 47 14.39 -1.75 18.21
C GLN A 47 13.59 -1.67 19.52
N THR A 48 13.98 -0.81 20.46
CA THR A 48 13.28 -0.63 21.75
C THR A 48 12.21 0.46 21.70
N LYS A 49 12.07 1.16 20.56
CA LYS A 49 11.00 2.14 20.32
C LYS A 49 9.66 1.44 20.08
N GLN A 50 8.57 2.17 20.24
CA GLN A 50 7.21 1.66 20.04
C GLN A 50 6.82 1.67 18.55
N PRO A 51 5.95 0.75 18.10
CA PRO A 51 5.35 0.83 16.77
C PRO A 51 4.74 2.22 16.52
N GLY A 52 5.14 2.87 15.43
CA GLY A 52 4.73 4.23 15.08
C GLY A 52 5.65 5.35 15.57
N ASP A 53 6.66 5.07 16.39
CA ASP A 53 7.64 6.09 16.80
C ASP A 53 8.41 6.60 15.57
N VAL A 54 8.48 7.93 15.43
CA VAL A 54 9.28 8.59 14.39
C VAL A 54 10.76 8.44 14.72
N LEU A 55 11.53 7.91 13.77
CA LEU A 55 12.96 7.70 13.90
C LEU A 55 13.76 8.77 13.16
N ARG A 56 13.30 9.19 11.98
CA ARG A 56 13.87 10.29 11.19
C ARG A 56 12.80 10.96 10.34
N ILE A 57 13.02 12.21 9.99
CA ILE A 57 12.21 12.93 8.99
C ILE A 57 13.14 13.72 8.06
N ARG A 58 12.78 13.84 6.79
CA ARG A 58 13.48 14.73 5.84
C ARG A 58 12.50 15.37 4.89
N SER A 59 12.80 16.58 4.43
CA SER A 59 12.03 17.24 3.39
C SER A 59 12.41 16.73 2.00
N VAL A 60 11.43 16.69 1.10
CA VAL A 60 11.55 16.13 -0.25
C VAL A 60 10.93 17.10 -1.27
N PRO A 61 11.50 18.32 -1.42
CA PRO A 61 10.92 19.36 -2.27
C PRO A 61 10.77 18.95 -3.73
N ILE A 62 11.57 18.02 -4.25
CA ILE A 62 11.38 17.52 -5.62
C ILE A 62 9.97 16.96 -5.86
N LEU A 63 9.34 16.39 -4.82
CA LEU A 63 7.99 15.83 -4.96
C LEU A 63 6.92 16.90 -5.07
N THR A 64 7.14 18.14 -4.61
CA THR A 64 6.20 19.24 -4.83
C THR A 64 6.28 19.80 -6.26
N GLU A 65 7.35 19.49 -7.00
CA GLU A 65 7.45 19.79 -8.44
C GLU A 65 6.77 18.73 -9.31
N ILE A 66 6.64 17.50 -8.78
CA ILE A 66 6.07 16.34 -9.47
C ILE A 66 4.57 16.18 -9.16
N VAL A 67 4.18 16.42 -7.91
CA VAL A 67 2.81 16.31 -7.44
C VAL A 67 2.20 17.70 -7.32
N ALA A 68 1.21 17.98 -8.16
CA ALA A 68 0.50 19.25 -8.18
C ALA A 68 -0.32 19.46 -6.90
N ASN A 69 -0.55 20.72 -6.55
CA ASN A 69 -1.29 21.14 -5.35
C ASN A 69 -0.67 20.70 -4.02
N SER A 70 0.56 20.18 -4.01
CA SER A 70 1.30 19.83 -2.80
C SER A 70 2.22 20.98 -2.40
N SER A 71 2.00 21.55 -1.22
CA SER A 71 2.82 22.64 -0.67
C SER A 71 4.09 22.18 0.05
N ALA A 72 4.13 20.92 0.52
CA ALA A 72 5.30 20.30 1.11
C ALA A 72 5.22 18.77 1.02
N ALA A 73 6.38 18.11 0.98
CA ALA A 73 6.49 16.67 1.03
C ALA A 73 7.63 16.23 1.95
N TYR A 74 7.43 15.13 2.69
CA TYR A 74 8.39 14.60 3.65
C TYR A 74 8.52 13.09 3.51
N HIS A 75 9.73 12.56 3.71
CA HIS A 75 9.91 11.15 4.05
C HIS A 75 10.03 11.03 5.56
N ILE A 76 9.31 10.07 6.13
CA ILE A 76 9.29 9.77 7.56
C ILE A 76 9.70 8.32 7.72
N LEU A 77 10.83 8.07 8.39
CA LEU A 77 11.25 6.74 8.79
C LEU A 77 10.70 6.48 10.18
N TYR A 78 9.94 5.40 10.36
CA TYR A 78 9.27 5.06 11.61
C TYR A 78 9.53 3.61 12.01
N ARG A 79 9.46 3.34 13.31
CA ARG A 79 9.54 1.98 13.86
C ARG A 79 8.23 1.25 13.51
N SER A 80 8.33 0.03 12.99
CA SER A 80 7.19 -0.86 12.70
C SER A 80 7.45 -2.29 13.19
N THR A 81 6.63 -3.25 12.75
CA THR A 81 6.67 -4.66 13.17
C THR A 81 6.59 -5.54 11.93
N ASP A 82 7.44 -6.57 11.83
CA ASP A 82 7.42 -7.46 10.67
C ASP A 82 6.32 -8.54 10.74
N SER A 83 6.28 -9.45 9.76
CA SER A 83 5.28 -10.53 9.68
C SER A 83 5.41 -11.60 10.78
N LYS A 84 6.50 -11.56 11.55
CA LYS A 84 6.82 -12.47 12.64
C LYS A 84 6.67 -11.81 14.01
N ASN A 85 6.18 -10.57 14.05
CA ASN A 85 6.07 -9.73 15.25
C ASN A 85 7.43 -9.30 15.83
N ASP A 86 8.50 -9.38 15.05
CA ASP A 86 9.81 -8.85 15.44
C ASP A 86 9.88 -7.33 15.11
N PRO A 87 10.65 -6.53 15.87
CA PRO A 87 10.84 -5.11 15.55
C PRO A 87 11.35 -4.94 14.11
N SER A 88 10.71 -4.03 13.37
CA SER A 88 11.06 -3.63 12.01
C SER A 88 10.98 -2.10 11.88
N TRP A 89 11.15 -1.58 10.67
CA TRP A 89 10.94 -0.18 10.35
C TRP A 89 10.33 -0.07 8.97
N SER A 90 9.79 1.10 8.63
CA SER A 90 9.39 1.40 7.26
C SER A 90 9.45 2.92 7.05
N VAL A 91 9.18 3.36 5.83
CA VAL A 91 9.15 4.75 5.42
C VAL A 91 7.74 5.08 4.92
N THR A 92 7.29 6.31 5.14
CA THR A 92 6.12 6.84 4.45
C THR A 92 6.47 8.19 3.88
N THR A 93 5.96 8.46 2.67
CA THR A 93 5.92 9.83 2.14
C THR A 93 4.67 10.52 2.68
N LEU A 94 4.79 11.76 3.14
CA LEU A 94 3.67 12.60 3.59
C LEU A 94 3.59 13.83 2.69
N PHE A 95 2.44 14.06 2.09
CA PHE A 95 2.11 15.21 1.25
C PHE A 95 1.17 16.16 1.99
N ILE A 96 1.51 17.45 1.97
CA ILE A 96 0.70 18.51 2.58
C ILE A 96 0.09 19.35 1.45
N PRO A 97 -1.24 19.41 1.30
CA PRO A 97 -1.87 20.13 0.21
C PRO A 97 -1.72 21.65 0.39
N GLU A 98 -1.87 22.41 -0.70
CA GLU A 98 -1.82 23.88 -0.68
C GLU A 98 -2.93 24.50 0.17
N SER A 99 -4.10 23.87 0.16
CA SER A 99 -5.26 24.18 1.01
C SER A 99 -5.72 22.90 1.68
N ILE A 100 -6.06 22.96 2.97
CA ILE A 100 -6.51 21.79 3.73
C ILE A 100 -8.03 21.83 3.84
N ASP A 101 -8.67 20.75 3.38
CA ASP A 101 -10.09 20.52 3.54
C ASP A 101 -10.44 20.18 4.99
N ARG A 102 -11.61 20.67 5.42
CA ARG A 102 -12.07 20.56 6.79
C ARG A 102 -13.54 20.25 6.86
N ALA A 103 -13.86 19.25 7.68
CA ALA A 103 -15.22 18.93 8.07
C ALA A 103 -15.90 20.14 8.76
N PRO A 104 -17.24 20.14 8.88
CA PRO A 104 -17.97 21.10 9.70
C PRO A 104 -17.49 21.17 11.16
N SER A 105 -17.00 20.05 11.72
CA SER A 105 -16.39 20.00 13.06
C SER A 105 -15.01 20.66 13.14
N GLY A 106 -14.38 20.98 12.02
CA GLY A 106 -13.05 21.58 11.91
C GLY A 106 -11.90 20.59 11.75
N LYS A 107 -12.15 19.28 11.85
CA LYS A 107 -11.15 18.23 11.60
C LYS A 107 -10.67 18.25 10.15
N ALA A 108 -9.40 17.92 9.93
CA ALA A 108 -8.82 17.82 8.59
C ALA A 108 -8.95 16.41 8.01
N ALA A 109 -8.99 16.29 6.69
CA ALA A 109 -8.94 15.00 5.99
C ALA A 109 -7.51 14.42 5.99
N LEU A 110 -7.37 13.15 6.40
CA LEU A 110 -6.13 12.38 6.31
C LEU A 110 -6.38 11.05 5.59
N LEU A 111 -5.68 10.83 4.48
CA LEU A 111 -5.77 9.59 3.70
C LEU A 111 -4.42 8.87 3.70
N SER A 112 -4.40 7.61 4.13
CA SER A 112 -3.27 6.73 3.85
C SER A 112 -3.50 5.94 2.58
N TYR A 113 -2.67 6.14 1.56
CA TYR A 113 -2.84 5.52 0.24
C TYR A 113 -1.72 4.50 -0.06
N GLN A 114 -2.10 3.24 -0.25
CA GLN A 114 -1.18 2.12 -0.51
C GLN A 114 -1.09 1.84 -2.01
N PHE A 115 0.11 2.01 -2.58
CA PHE A 115 0.37 1.77 -4.00
C PHE A 115 0.50 0.29 -4.35
N ALA A 116 0.09 -0.08 -5.56
CA ALA A 116 0.37 -1.40 -6.15
C ALA A 116 1.76 -1.45 -6.82
N TYR A 117 2.85 -1.27 -6.05
CA TYR A 117 4.21 -1.30 -6.63
C TYR A 117 4.77 -2.73 -6.85
N ASN A 118 4.08 -3.77 -6.33
CA ASN A 118 4.14 -5.18 -6.74
C ASN A 118 5.54 -5.75 -7.06
N THR A 119 6.53 -5.45 -6.22
CA THR A 119 7.94 -5.78 -6.45
C THR A 119 8.63 -6.21 -5.17
N ALA A 120 9.63 -7.08 -5.32
CA ALA A 120 10.55 -7.49 -4.26
C ALA A 120 11.86 -6.68 -4.25
N ASN A 121 11.91 -5.58 -5.01
CA ASN A 121 13.06 -4.67 -5.09
C ASN A 121 12.87 -3.49 -4.13
N LEU A 122 13.79 -3.31 -3.16
CA LEU A 122 13.78 -2.19 -2.22
C LEU A 122 13.91 -0.83 -2.91
N ASP A 123 14.62 -0.77 -4.02
CA ASP A 123 14.81 0.46 -4.78
C ASP A 123 13.58 0.86 -5.61
N SER A 124 12.50 0.08 -5.53
CA SER A 124 11.21 0.38 -6.12
C SER A 124 10.16 0.80 -5.08
N ALA A 125 10.55 1.00 -3.82
CA ALA A 125 9.65 1.46 -2.77
C ALA A 125 9.06 2.84 -3.11
N PRO A 126 7.77 3.10 -2.80
CA PRO A 126 7.08 4.35 -3.14
C PRO A 126 7.84 5.63 -2.80
N SER A 127 8.47 5.71 -1.62
CA SER A 127 9.21 6.90 -1.20
C SER A 127 10.33 7.30 -2.15
N PHE A 128 10.92 6.36 -2.90
CA PHE A 128 11.89 6.68 -3.93
C PHE A 128 11.25 6.73 -5.33
N ALA A 129 10.41 5.74 -5.64
CA ALA A 129 9.89 5.53 -6.98
C ALA A 129 8.93 6.65 -7.44
N LEU A 130 8.29 7.38 -6.52
CA LEU A 130 7.45 8.57 -6.81
C LEU A 130 8.22 9.73 -7.46
N SER A 131 9.55 9.78 -7.30
CA SER A 131 10.40 10.74 -8.02
C SER A 131 10.99 10.18 -9.32
N GLY A 132 10.55 9.00 -9.73
CA GLY A 132 11.13 8.20 -10.80
C GLY A 132 10.07 7.52 -11.66
N VAL A 133 10.00 6.19 -11.59
CA VAL A 133 9.14 5.41 -12.49
C VAL A 133 7.66 5.52 -12.19
N MET A 134 7.29 5.72 -10.92
CA MET A 134 5.88 5.91 -10.55
C MET A 134 5.34 7.27 -10.98
N ALA A 135 6.20 8.25 -11.29
CA ALA A 135 5.81 9.54 -11.87
C ALA A 135 5.53 9.48 -13.39
N LYS A 136 5.61 8.28 -14.00
CA LYS A 136 5.42 8.09 -15.44
C LYS A 136 4.21 7.20 -15.69
N SER A 137 3.47 7.51 -16.74
CA SER A 137 2.46 6.59 -17.27
C SER A 137 3.11 5.37 -17.91
N GLU A 138 2.40 4.25 -17.91
CA GLU A 138 2.78 3.00 -18.55
C GLU A 138 1.77 2.64 -19.67
N PRO A 139 1.95 3.21 -20.89
CA PRO A 139 0.93 3.17 -21.94
C PRO A 139 0.64 1.78 -22.47
N THR A 140 1.62 0.88 -22.40
CA THR A 140 1.49 -0.53 -22.84
C THR A 140 0.45 -1.30 -22.02
N LEU A 141 0.29 -0.92 -20.74
CA LEU A 141 -0.70 -1.49 -19.83
C LEU A 141 -1.93 -0.60 -19.66
N GLY A 142 -1.93 0.62 -20.20
CA GLY A 142 -3.02 1.59 -20.00
C GLY A 142 -3.05 2.23 -18.61
N ILE A 143 -1.93 2.20 -17.88
CA ILE A 143 -1.82 2.72 -16.51
C ILE A 143 -1.29 4.15 -16.55
N LYS A 144 -1.97 5.10 -15.89
CA LYS A 144 -1.49 6.48 -15.75
C LYS A 144 -0.38 6.57 -14.70
N SER A 145 0.31 7.71 -14.67
CA SER A 145 1.25 8.02 -13.59
C SER A 145 0.57 7.82 -12.23
N SER A 146 1.27 7.17 -11.30
CA SER A 146 0.80 7.01 -9.93
C SER A 146 0.64 8.36 -9.21
N THR A 147 1.33 9.40 -9.66
CA THR A 147 1.23 10.76 -9.10
C THR A 147 -0.05 11.47 -9.51
N SER A 148 -0.68 11.13 -10.65
CA SER A 148 -1.88 11.84 -11.11
C SER A 148 -3.06 11.66 -10.15
N LEU A 149 -3.16 10.49 -9.51
CA LEU A 149 -4.18 10.26 -8.51
C LEU A 149 -3.90 11.04 -7.21
N ILE A 150 -2.62 11.18 -6.83
CA ILE A 150 -2.24 12.05 -5.70
C ILE A 150 -2.60 13.51 -6.03
N ASP A 151 -2.36 13.98 -7.26
CA ASP A 151 -2.71 15.35 -7.67
C ASP A 151 -4.19 15.65 -7.44
N GLU A 152 -5.07 14.69 -7.75
CA GLU A 152 -6.52 14.77 -7.52
C GLU A 152 -6.83 14.82 -6.00
N MET A 153 -6.20 13.95 -5.19
CA MET A 153 -6.34 13.97 -3.72
C MET A 153 -5.86 15.29 -3.10
N MET A 154 -4.76 15.85 -3.60
CA MET A 154 -4.23 17.15 -3.16
C MET A 154 -5.16 18.29 -3.56
N ALA A 155 -5.81 18.21 -4.74
CA ALA A 155 -6.78 19.20 -5.18
C ALA A 155 -8.05 19.23 -4.30
N PHE A 156 -8.45 18.09 -3.73
CA PHE A 156 -9.49 18.04 -2.69
C PHE A 156 -9.02 18.59 -1.34
N GLY A 157 -7.74 18.91 -1.18
CA GLY A 157 -7.18 19.42 0.07
C GLY A 157 -6.98 18.37 1.15
N TRP A 158 -6.86 17.09 0.76
CA TRP A 158 -6.59 16.01 1.70
C TRP A 158 -5.11 15.93 2.05
N ILE A 159 -4.78 15.70 3.32
CA ILE A 159 -3.42 15.31 3.70
C ILE A 159 -3.25 13.85 3.31
N VAL A 160 -2.20 13.50 2.57
CA VAL A 160 -2.01 12.13 2.07
C VAL A 160 -0.67 11.58 2.54
N ASN A 161 -0.66 10.36 3.09
CA ASN A 161 0.58 9.62 3.30
C ASN A 161 0.59 8.31 2.49
N THR A 162 1.74 7.97 1.91
CA THR A 162 1.92 6.75 1.10
C THR A 162 3.06 5.93 1.68
N PRO A 163 2.77 4.82 2.39
CA PRO A 163 3.79 4.01 3.05
C PRO A 163 4.53 3.10 2.07
N ASP A 164 5.78 2.78 2.39
CA ASP A 164 6.54 1.67 1.81
C ASP A 164 6.10 0.37 2.49
N GLN A 165 4.89 -0.10 2.18
CA GLN A 165 4.22 -1.11 3.00
C GLN A 165 4.96 -2.45 3.13
N TRP A 166 5.86 -2.80 2.20
CA TRP A 166 6.59 -4.07 2.22
C TRP A 166 7.88 -4.02 3.06
N GLY A 167 8.17 -2.87 3.68
CA GLY A 167 9.26 -2.70 4.63
C GLY A 167 10.67 -2.88 4.02
N PRO A 168 11.70 -3.02 4.85
CA PRO A 168 13.10 -3.00 4.42
C PRO A 168 13.54 -4.23 3.64
N THR A 169 12.73 -5.29 3.65
CA THR A 169 13.00 -6.55 2.93
C THR A 169 12.16 -6.68 1.66
N SER A 170 11.38 -5.66 1.29
CA SER A 170 10.48 -5.67 0.14
C SER A 170 9.62 -6.93 0.10
N ALA A 171 9.00 -7.24 1.24
CA ALA A 171 8.17 -8.42 1.44
C ALA A 171 6.82 -8.35 0.68
N PHE A 172 6.85 -8.18 -0.64
CA PHE A 172 5.63 -8.13 -1.46
C PHE A 172 4.78 -9.38 -1.26
N GLY A 173 3.51 -9.17 -0.92
CA GLY A 173 2.55 -10.23 -0.64
C GLY A 173 2.55 -10.71 0.82
N ALA A 174 3.42 -10.18 1.69
CA ALA A 174 3.35 -10.40 3.12
C ALA A 174 2.32 -9.46 3.76
N SER A 175 1.05 -9.88 3.81
CA SER A 175 -0.06 -9.06 4.31
C SER A 175 0.17 -8.48 5.70
N ILE A 176 0.72 -9.27 6.64
CA ILE A 176 0.94 -8.82 8.02
C ILE A 176 1.94 -7.65 8.06
N GLN A 177 3.06 -7.76 7.33
CA GLN A 177 4.02 -6.65 7.16
C GLN A 177 3.34 -5.41 6.58
N GLY A 178 2.53 -5.58 5.53
CA GLY A 178 1.80 -4.48 4.88
C GLY A 178 0.81 -3.77 5.80
N GLY A 179 0.07 -4.55 6.60
CA GLY A 179 -0.90 -4.05 7.57
C GLY A 179 -0.23 -3.29 8.72
N HIS A 180 0.79 -3.88 9.35
CA HIS A 180 1.56 -3.21 10.41
C HIS A 180 2.20 -1.91 9.92
N ALA A 181 2.86 -1.93 8.76
CA ALA A 181 3.48 -0.74 8.20
C ALA A 181 2.45 0.37 7.95
N THR A 182 1.27 0.04 7.42
CA THR A 182 0.21 1.02 7.17
C THR A 182 -0.32 1.64 8.47
N LEU A 183 -0.61 0.82 9.49
CA LEU A 183 -1.11 1.28 10.78
C LEU A 183 -0.06 2.12 11.54
N ASP A 184 1.21 1.68 11.53
CA ASP A 184 2.30 2.40 12.18
C ASP A 184 2.66 3.70 11.45
N ALA A 185 2.50 3.75 10.12
CA ALA A 185 2.63 4.99 9.36
C ALA A 185 1.58 6.02 9.79
N LEU A 186 0.33 5.59 10.02
CA LEU A 186 -0.72 6.46 10.55
C LEU A 186 -0.38 6.95 11.96
N LYS A 187 0.14 6.10 12.86
CA LYS A 187 0.61 6.52 14.19
C LYS A 187 1.69 7.61 14.08
N ALA A 188 2.70 7.38 13.24
CA ALA A 188 3.80 8.31 13.01
C ALA A 188 3.30 9.65 12.45
N VAL A 189 2.45 9.60 11.43
CA VAL A 189 1.89 10.80 10.78
C VAL A 189 0.98 11.56 11.75
N GLN A 190 0.05 10.89 12.44
CA GLN A 190 -0.84 11.55 13.40
C GLN A 190 -0.07 12.16 14.58
N TYR A 191 1.01 11.52 15.05
CA TYR A 191 1.91 12.14 16.03
C TYR A 191 2.49 13.46 15.49
N LEU A 192 3.07 13.44 14.29
CA LEU A 192 3.68 14.61 13.67
C LEU A 192 2.68 15.74 13.41
N LEU A 193 1.48 15.40 12.93
CA LEU A 193 0.42 16.35 12.63
C LEU A 193 -0.16 17.01 13.90
N ASN A 194 0.03 16.41 15.07
CA ASN A 194 -0.48 16.90 16.36
C ASN A 194 0.54 17.69 17.19
N LEU A 195 1.76 17.94 16.70
CA LEU A 195 2.82 18.57 17.49
C LEU A 195 2.47 19.98 17.99
N LYS A 196 1.92 20.85 17.13
CA LYS A 196 1.53 22.23 17.52
C LYS A 196 0.05 22.38 17.83
N GLU A 197 -0.79 21.87 16.95
CA GLU A 197 -2.24 21.97 17.03
C GLU A 197 -2.82 20.58 16.82
N ASN A 198 -3.88 20.24 17.55
CA ASN A 198 -4.64 19.01 17.33
C ASN A 198 -6.06 19.38 16.89
N PRO A 199 -6.27 19.66 15.58
CA PRO A 199 -7.61 19.92 15.06
C PRO A 199 -8.48 18.65 14.99
N GLY A 200 -7.90 17.48 15.26
CA GLY A 200 -8.48 16.18 14.91
C GLY A 200 -8.42 15.89 13.41
N TYR A 201 -8.49 14.61 13.06
CA TYR A 201 -8.41 14.14 11.68
C TYR A 201 -9.48 13.09 11.41
N ASN A 202 -10.23 13.25 10.33
CA ASN A 202 -11.02 12.18 9.76
C ASN A 202 -10.07 11.36 8.89
N THR A 203 -9.77 10.13 9.32
CA THR A 203 -8.71 9.32 8.72
C THR A 203 -9.33 8.18 7.92
N ALA A 204 -8.86 7.97 6.70
CA ALA A 204 -9.24 6.82 5.89
C ALA A 204 -8.00 6.12 5.30
N ILE A 205 -8.17 4.88 4.86
CA ILE A 205 -7.15 4.11 4.15
C ILE A 205 -7.66 3.66 2.78
N TRP A 206 -6.81 3.64 1.76
CA TRP A 206 -7.18 3.21 0.41
C TRP A 206 -6.03 2.48 -0.28
N GLY A 207 -6.32 1.32 -0.87
CA GLY A 207 -5.41 0.64 -1.78
C GLY A 207 -6.14 0.03 -2.97
N TYR A 208 -5.43 -0.04 -4.10
CA TYR A 208 -5.88 -0.70 -5.32
C TYR A 208 -4.97 -1.89 -5.66
N SER A 209 -5.49 -2.98 -6.22
CA SER A 209 -4.70 -4.14 -6.68
C SER A 209 -3.76 -4.63 -5.58
N GLY A 210 -2.46 -4.81 -5.81
CA GLY A 210 -1.53 -5.22 -4.75
C GLY A 210 -1.40 -4.25 -3.56
N GLY A 211 -1.81 -2.98 -3.71
CA GLY A 211 -1.96 -2.05 -2.60
C GLY A 211 -3.12 -2.43 -1.67
N SER A 212 -4.20 -3.00 -2.21
CA SER A 212 -5.35 -3.48 -1.44
C SER A 212 -4.98 -4.58 -0.43
N ILE A 213 -3.90 -5.35 -0.68
CA ILE A 213 -3.40 -6.37 0.25
C ILE A 213 -3.03 -5.71 1.59
N ALA A 214 -2.26 -4.62 1.55
CA ALA A 214 -1.82 -3.92 2.74
C ALA A 214 -2.96 -3.15 3.41
N THR A 215 -3.83 -2.51 2.62
CA THR A 215 -5.01 -1.80 3.12
C THR A 215 -5.98 -2.75 3.82
N PHE A 216 -6.28 -3.90 3.22
CA PHE A 216 -7.19 -4.86 3.81
C PHE A 216 -6.59 -5.53 5.05
N ALA A 217 -5.32 -5.91 5.01
CA ALA A 217 -4.62 -6.41 6.19
C ALA A 217 -4.60 -5.38 7.34
N ALA A 218 -4.39 -4.09 7.04
CA ALA A 218 -4.49 -3.03 8.04
C ALA A 218 -5.89 -2.96 8.66
N ALA A 219 -6.94 -3.07 7.86
CA ALA A 219 -8.33 -3.09 8.34
C ALA A 219 -8.63 -4.31 9.23
N GLU A 220 -8.15 -5.50 8.85
CA GLU A 220 -8.32 -6.74 9.62
C GLU A 220 -7.57 -6.71 10.96
N LEU A 221 -6.30 -6.27 10.93
CA LEU A 221 -5.41 -6.26 12.10
C LEU A 221 -5.67 -5.09 13.05
N HIS A 222 -6.40 -4.06 12.61
CA HIS A 222 -6.57 -2.79 13.32
C HIS A 222 -6.95 -2.96 14.80
N GLN A 223 -7.97 -3.77 15.11
CA GLN A 223 -8.48 -3.93 16.48
C GLN A 223 -7.46 -4.56 17.43
N ASP A 224 -6.68 -5.53 16.95
CA ASP A 224 -5.73 -6.25 17.79
C ASP A 224 -4.36 -5.57 17.87
N TYR A 225 -3.97 -4.84 16.82
CA TYR A 225 -2.62 -4.27 16.68
C TYR A 225 -2.52 -2.77 16.98
N ALA A 226 -3.52 -1.98 16.58
CA ALA A 226 -3.49 -0.52 16.67
C ALA A 226 -4.88 0.11 16.95
N PRO A 227 -5.63 -0.36 17.97
CA PRO A 227 -7.00 0.11 18.24
C PRO A 227 -7.08 1.61 18.60
N GLU A 228 -5.96 2.24 18.95
CA GLU A 228 -5.86 3.67 19.23
C GLU A 228 -5.91 4.55 17.96
N VAL A 229 -5.64 3.98 16.77
CA VAL A 229 -5.62 4.71 15.50
C VAL A 229 -7.04 4.82 14.97
N LYS A 230 -7.70 5.98 15.09
CA LYS A 230 -9.06 6.11 14.56
C LYS A 230 -9.06 6.09 13.03
N ILE A 231 -9.70 5.09 12.42
CA ILE A 231 -9.93 4.97 10.99
C ILE A 231 -11.44 5.00 10.75
N GLU A 232 -11.91 6.02 10.05
CA GLU A 232 -13.33 6.28 9.80
C GLU A 232 -13.84 5.57 8.54
N GLY A 233 -12.95 5.12 7.65
CA GLY A 233 -13.33 4.32 6.48
C GLY A 233 -12.15 3.67 5.76
N ALA A 234 -12.42 2.58 5.04
CA ALA A 234 -11.44 1.90 4.20
C ALA A 234 -11.97 1.70 2.78
N VAL A 235 -11.09 1.87 1.78
CA VAL A 235 -11.41 1.65 0.37
C VAL A 235 -10.53 0.56 -0.21
N LEU A 236 -11.15 -0.44 -0.82
CA LEU A 236 -10.48 -1.60 -1.41
C LEU A 236 -10.87 -1.74 -2.88
N GLY A 237 -9.94 -1.39 -3.77
CA GLY A 237 -10.18 -1.50 -5.21
C GLY A 237 -9.43 -2.66 -5.85
N GLY A 238 -10.06 -3.39 -6.77
CA GLY A 238 -9.43 -4.54 -7.44
C GLY A 238 -8.86 -5.54 -6.42
N LEU A 239 -9.62 -5.80 -5.36
CA LEU A 239 -9.16 -6.48 -4.15
C LEU A 239 -8.43 -7.80 -4.49
N VAL A 240 -7.28 -8.00 -3.85
CA VAL A 240 -6.45 -9.20 -3.98
C VAL A 240 -6.60 -10.05 -2.72
N ASP A 241 -7.67 -10.84 -2.68
CA ASP A 241 -8.03 -11.67 -1.52
C ASP A 241 -7.10 -12.87 -1.29
N ASN A 242 -6.70 -13.54 -2.38
CA ASN A 242 -5.93 -14.78 -2.34
C ASN A 242 -5.00 -14.93 -3.56
N ILE A 243 -3.87 -14.22 -3.54
CA ILE A 243 -2.89 -14.29 -4.64
C ILE A 243 -2.31 -15.70 -4.83
N SER A 244 -2.24 -16.51 -3.76
CA SER A 244 -1.75 -17.89 -3.84
C SER A 244 -2.69 -18.83 -4.60
N GLY A 245 -3.99 -18.54 -4.62
CA GLY A 245 -4.99 -19.24 -5.42
C GLY A 245 -4.88 -18.93 -6.91
N ASP A 246 -4.29 -17.77 -7.25
CA ASP A 246 -4.30 -17.21 -8.61
C ASP A 246 -2.99 -17.47 -9.37
N PHE A 247 -2.05 -18.26 -8.83
CA PHE A 247 -0.78 -18.54 -9.52
C PHE A 247 -0.96 -19.08 -10.94
N ASN A 248 -1.95 -19.95 -11.16
CA ASN A 248 -2.22 -20.47 -12.51
C ASN A 248 -2.77 -19.42 -13.47
N LEU A 249 -3.52 -18.44 -12.95
CA LEU A 249 -4.06 -17.32 -13.72
C LEU A 249 -2.95 -16.32 -14.07
N ILE A 250 -2.07 -16.03 -13.11
CA ILE A 250 -0.95 -15.09 -13.29
C ILE A 250 0.14 -15.72 -14.17
N ASN A 251 0.38 -17.02 -14.06
CA ASN A 251 1.32 -17.74 -14.91
C ASN A 251 0.93 -17.60 -16.39
N LYS A 252 1.88 -17.28 -17.28
CA LYS A 252 1.66 -17.00 -18.72
C LYS A 252 0.81 -15.76 -19.02
N SER A 253 0.38 -15.01 -18.01
CA SER A 253 -0.32 -13.74 -18.23
C SER A 253 0.66 -12.65 -18.67
N PRO A 254 0.16 -11.51 -19.19
CA PRO A 254 1.01 -10.35 -19.47
C PRO A 254 1.78 -9.83 -18.25
N ILE A 255 1.38 -10.17 -17.03
CA ILE A 255 2.03 -9.74 -15.78
C ILE A 255 2.79 -10.86 -15.07
N ALA A 256 3.15 -11.97 -15.75
CA ALA A 256 3.72 -13.15 -15.09
C ALA A 256 4.99 -12.88 -14.24
N GLY A 257 5.72 -11.79 -14.50
CA GLY A 257 6.83 -11.34 -13.63
C GLY A 257 6.41 -11.01 -12.19
N THR A 258 5.16 -10.62 -11.95
CA THR A 258 4.64 -10.35 -10.59
C THR A 258 4.54 -11.62 -9.76
N LEU A 259 4.35 -12.80 -10.38
CA LEU A 259 4.39 -14.08 -9.67
C LEU A 259 5.79 -14.35 -9.11
N ILE A 260 6.84 -14.07 -9.89
CA ILE A 260 8.22 -14.18 -9.40
C ILE A 260 8.45 -13.19 -8.26
N ALA A 261 8.04 -11.91 -8.44
CA ALA A 261 8.18 -10.89 -7.41
C ALA A 261 7.47 -11.29 -6.11
N PHE A 262 6.24 -11.83 -6.19
CA PHE A 262 5.50 -12.31 -5.04
C PHE A 262 6.24 -13.46 -4.34
N LEU A 263 6.67 -14.49 -5.07
CA LEU A 263 7.36 -15.64 -4.47
C LEU A 263 8.65 -15.22 -3.75
N LEU A 264 9.39 -14.28 -4.35
CA LEU A 264 10.60 -13.74 -3.77
C LEU A 264 10.31 -12.85 -2.55
N GLY A 265 9.27 -12.01 -2.62
CA GLY A 265 8.86 -11.06 -1.60
C GLY A 265 8.27 -11.75 -0.36
N VAL A 266 7.26 -12.61 -0.54
CA VAL A 266 6.56 -13.26 0.59
C VAL A 266 7.50 -14.14 1.43
N THR A 267 8.59 -14.64 0.83
CA THR A 267 9.61 -15.45 1.51
C THR A 267 10.73 -14.62 2.13
N SER A 268 10.80 -13.30 1.92
CA SER A 268 11.96 -12.47 2.31
C SER A 268 12.20 -12.42 3.83
N GLN A 269 11.14 -12.57 4.63
CA GLN A 269 11.20 -12.62 6.11
C GLN A 269 11.26 -14.05 6.67
N TYR A 270 11.26 -15.06 5.80
CA TYR A 270 11.17 -16.48 6.14
C TYR A 270 12.34 -17.27 5.52
N PRO A 271 13.54 -17.25 6.15
CA PRO A 271 14.75 -17.83 5.57
C PRO A 271 14.65 -19.30 5.15
N GLU A 272 13.93 -20.14 5.90
CA GLU A 272 13.75 -21.55 5.56
C GLU A 272 12.86 -21.74 4.32
N ALA A 273 11.74 -21.01 4.24
CA ALA A 273 10.88 -21.00 3.05
C ALA A 273 11.63 -20.47 1.82
N ARG A 274 12.43 -19.41 2.00
CA ARG A 274 13.27 -18.83 0.96
C ARG A 274 14.33 -19.82 0.45
N LYS A 275 15.05 -20.46 1.37
CA LYS A 275 16.07 -21.46 1.05
C LYS A 275 15.45 -22.65 0.31
N TYR A 276 14.25 -23.08 0.71
CA TYR A 276 13.53 -24.11 -0.01
C TYR A 276 13.20 -23.66 -1.43
N LEU A 277 12.51 -22.51 -1.61
CA LEU A 277 12.15 -21.98 -2.93
C LEU A 277 13.36 -21.98 -3.87
N GLU A 278 14.49 -21.43 -3.40
CA GLU A 278 15.73 -21.37 -4.18
C GLU A 278 16.38 -22.73 -4.47
N SER A 279 16.21 -23.70 -3.57
CA SER A 279 16.72 -25.08 -3.78
C SER A 279 15.93 -25.84 -4.85
N ARG A 280 14.71 -25.38 -5.15
CA ARG A 280 13.84 -25.98 -6.17
C ARG A 280 14.01 -25.32 -7.54
N LEU A 281 14.72 -24.19 -7.64
CA LEU A 281 14.99 -23.55 -8.93
C LEU A 281 15.89 -24.44 -9.80
N VAL A 282 15.67 -24.41 -11.12
CA VAL A 282 16.53 -25.05 -12.11
C VAL A 282 17.82 -24.23 -12.21
N PRO A 283 19.02 -24.84 -12.04
CA PRO A 283 20.27 -24.09 -11.99
C PRO A 283 20.54 -23.17 -13.19
N ALA A 284 20.13 -23.58 -14.39
CA ALA A 284 20.33 -22.83 -15.63
C ALA A 284 19.50 -21.54 -15.71
N THR A 285 18.34 -21.47 -15.05
CA THR A 285 17.40 -20.33 -15.09
C THR A 285 17.32 -19.60 -13.76
N LYS A 286 17.99 -20.09 -12.71
CA LYS A 286 17.99 -19.47 -11.37
C LYS A 286 18.41 -18.00 -11.41
N ALA A 287 19.45 -17.64 -12.16
CA ALA A 287 19.91 -16.24 -12.24
C ALA A 287 18.85 -15.31 -12.82
N GLU A 288 18.14 -15.75 -13.86
CA GLU A 288 17.04 -14.98 -14.47
C GLU A 288 15.87 -14.81 -13.49
N PHE A 289 15.45 -15.88 -12.79
CA PHE A 289 14.41 -15.80 -11.76
C PHE A 289 14.76 -14.79 -10.67
N MET A 290 16.01 -14.82 -10.22
CA MET A 290 16.50 -13.97 -9.13
C MET A 290 16.69 -12.51 -9.56
N SER A 291 16.81 -12.24 -10.86
CA SER A 291 17.00 -10.88 -11.38
C SER A 291 15.85 -9.93 -11.02
N VAL A 292 14.65 -10.47 -10.74
CA VAL A 292 13.47 -9.70 -10.30
C VAL A 292 13.71 -8.93 -8.99
N LEU A 293 14.69 -9.33 -8.16
CA LEU A 293 15.08 -8.55 -6.97
C LEU A 293 15.69 -7.19 -7.32
N ASP A 294 16.20 -7.01 -8.54
CA ASP A 294 16.85 -5.80 -9.01
C ASP A 294 16.00 -5.04 -10.05
N LEU A 295 14.80 -5.53 -10.37
CA LEU A 295 13.93 -4.95 -11.38
C LEU A 295 12.79 -4.11 -10.77
N GLU A 296 12.45 -3.02 -11.45
CA GLU A 296 11.21 -2.29 -11.22
C GLU A 296 10.01 -3.10 -11.75
N LEU A 297 8.79 -2.83 -11.27
CA LEU A 297 7.59 -3.56 -11.70
C LEU A 297 7.42 -3.60 -13.23
N THR A 298 7.54 -2.45 -13.89
CA THR A 298 7.36 -2.34 -15.34
C THR A 298 8.41 -3.15 -16.10
N GLN A 299 9.65 -3.19 -15.58
CA GLN A 299 10.74 -3.99 -16.15
C GLN A 299 10.50 -5.48 -15.98
N ALA A 300 10.08 -5.93 -14.78
CA ALA A 300 9.77 -7.32 -14.52
C ALA A 300 8.57 -7.80 -15.35
N VAL A 301 7.53 -6.97 -15.47
CA VAL A 301 6.36 -7.26 -16.32
C VAL A 301 6.78 -7.34 -17.79
N ALA A 302 7.58 -6.40 -18.29
CA ALA A 302 8.06 -6.42 -19.68
C ALA A 302 8.94 -7.65 -19.96
N HIS A 303 9.84 -8.02 -19.05
CA HIS A 303 10.79 -9.13 -19.24
C HIS A 303 10.10 -10.50 -19.23
N PHE A 304 9.11 -10.69 -18.36
CA PHE A 304 8.43 -11.98 -18.17
C PHE A 304 7.02 -12.04 -18.79
N SER A 305 6.62 -11.06 -19.60
CA SER A 305 5.28 -11.01 -20.20
C SER A 305 4.97 -12.28 -20.99
N GLY A 306 3.91 -12.99 -20.62
CA GLY A 306 3.51 -14.23 -21.29
C GLY A 306 4.36 -15.46 -20.97
N HIS A 307 5.41 -15.34 -20.14
CA HIS A 307 6.30 -16.46 -19.82
C HIS A 307 5.60 -17.51 -18.93
N ASP A 308 5.92 -18.79 -19.17
CA ASP A 308 5.61 -19.85 -18.22
C ASP A 308 6.66 -19.82 -17.10
N ILE A 309 6.22 -19.54 -15.88
CA ILE A 309 7.06 -19.42 -14.69
C ILE A 309 7.37 -20.79 -14.08
N TYR A 310 6.53 -21.80 -14.31
CA TYR A 310 6.74 -23.12 -13.73
C TYR A 310 8.01 -23.83 -14.19
N PRO A 311 8.46 -23.73 -15.46
CA PRO A 311 9.77 -24.23 -15.90
C PRO A 311 11.00 -23.69 -15.14
N PHE A 312 10.88 -22.63 -14.35
CA PHE A 312 11.97 -22.20 -13.45
C PHE A 312 12.18 -23.17 -12.27
N PHE A 313 11.24 -24.07 -12.00
CA PHE A 313 11.29 -25.04 -10.91
C PHE A 313 11.53 -26.46 -11.41
N GLN A 314 12.30 -27.25 -10.65
CA GLN A 314 12.69 -28.62 -11.01
C GLN A 314 11.50 -29.56 -11.24
N ASN A 315 10.43 -29.43 -10.45
CA ASN A 315 9.18 -30.18 -10.59
C ASN A 315 7.99 -29.27 -10.99
N GLY A 316 8.26 -28.14 -11.64
CA GLY A 316 7.22 -27.20 -12.03
C GLY A 316 6.41 -26.66 -10.85
N SER A 317 5.11 -26.45 -11.06
CA SER A 317 4.20 -25.93 -10.02
C SER A 317 4.06 -26.80 -8.77
N GLN A 318 4.47 -28.07 -8.82
CA GLN A 318 4.42 -28.95 -7.64
C GLN A 318 5.39 -28.51 -6.54
N ASP A 319 6.51 -27.89 -6.91
CA ASP A 319 7.46 -27.35 -5.93
C ASP A 319 6.85 -26.21 -5.10
N LEU A 320 5.88 -25.48 -5.65
CA LEU A 320 5.16 -24.42 -4.92
C LEU A 320 4.10 -24.95 -3.95
N LYS A 321 3.77 -26.25 -4.03
CA LYS A 321 2.78 -26.92 -3.16
C LYS A 321 3.39 -27.55 -1.91
N ALA A 322 4.69 -27.33 -1.67
CA ALA A 322 5.35 -27.84 -0.48
C ALA A 322 4.70 -27.31 0.80
N PRO A 323 4.55 -28.14 1.87
CA PRO A 323 3.86 -27.73 3.09
C PRO A 323 4.34 -26.40 3.67
N GLN A 324 5.65 -26.18 3.74
CA GLN A 324 6.22 -24.93 4.27
C GLN A 324 5.92 -23.67 3.45
N LEU A 325 5.71 -23.81 2.12
CA LEU A 325 5.28 -22.70 1.29
C LEU A 325 3.76 -22.48 1.41
N GLN A 326 2.99 -23.57 1.48
CA GLN A 326 1.54 -23.48 1.65
C GLN A 326 1.16 -22.87 3.00
N GLU A 327 1.82 -23.25 4.09
CA GLU A 327 1.64 -22.62 5.40
C GLU A 327 1.95 -21.12 5.37
N LEU A 328 3.03 -20.74 4.67
CA LEU A 328 3.38 -19.34 4.48
C LEU A 328 2.32 -18.59 3.66
N PHE A 329 1.85 -19.17 2.56
CA PHE A 329 0.82 -18.56 1.72
C PHE A 329 -0.52 -18.44 2.45
N ASP A 330 -0.91 -19.46 3.22
CA ASP A 330 -2.11 -19.42 4.05
C ASP A 330 -2.03 -18.31 5.11
N LYS A 331 -0.84 -18.07 5.66
CA LYS A 331 -0.62 -17.03 6.67
C LYS A 331 -0.52 -15.62 6.08
N GLN A 332 0.10 -15.45 4.91
CA GLN A 332 0.50 -14.15 4.39
C GLN A 332 -0.25 -13.70 3.15
N ALA A 333 -0.69 -14.63 2.32
CA ALA A 333 -1.15 -14.37 0.96
C ALA A 333 -2.66 -14.63 0.77
N LYS A 334 -3.32 -15.10 1.82
CA LYS A 334 -4.77 -15.18 1.95
C LYS A 334 -5.22 -14.16 2.98
N LEU A 335 -6.30 -13.44 2.69
CA LEU A 335 -6.90 -12.41 3.52
C LEU A 335 -8.34 -12.78 3.90
N GLY A 336 -8.97 -11.95 4.74
CA GLY A 336 -10.35 -12.16 5.18
C GLY A 336 -10.45 -13.13 6.36
N HIS A 337 -9.35 -13.37 7.08
CA HIS A 337 -9.27 -14.19 8.28
C HIS A 337 -8.40 -13.59 9.40
N GLY A 338 -7.91 -12.36 9.22
CA GLY A 338 -7.11 -11.64 10.21
C GLY A 338 -7.93 -10.93 11.28
N GLY A 339 -9.24 -10.77 11.06
CA GLY A 339 -10.17 -10.08 11.96
C GLY A 339 -11.42 -9.63 11.21
N VAL A 340 -12.40 -9.07 11.91
CA VAL A 340 -13.56 -8.42 11.27
C VAL A 340 -13.31 -6.91 11.32
N PRO A 341 -13.11 -6.23 10.18
CA PRO A 341 -12.95 -4.77 10.15
C PRO A 341 -14.14 -4.06 10.81
N THR A 342 -13.83 -3.06 11.64
CA THR A 342 -14.85 -2.31 12.41
C THR A 342 -15.20 -0.95 11.80
N MET A 343 -14.45 -0.51 10.80
CA MET A 343 -14.71 0.69 10.03
C MET A 343 -15.55 0.34 8.79
N PRO A 344 -16.40 1.26 8.30
CA PRO A 344 -17.07 1.09 7.01
C PRO A 344 -16.08 0.86 5.88
N MET A 345 -16.37 -0.11 5.01
CA MET A 345 -15.54 -0.42 3.86
C MET A 345 -16.30 -0.20 2.54
N PHE A 346 -15.66 0.49 1.60
CA PHE A 346 -16.09 0.57 0.21
C PHE A 346 -15.18 -0.31 -0.65
N VAL A 347 -15.72 -1.42 -1.13
CA VAL A 347 -15.05 -2.35 -2.03
C VAL A 347 -15.54 -2.07 -3.44
N TYR A 348 -14.64 -2.06 -4.43
CA TYR A 348 -15.03 -1.95 -5.82
C TYR A 348 -14.13 -2.80 -6.72
N LYS A 349 -14.73 -3.47 -7.69
CA LYS A 349 -14.00 -4.39 -8.57
C LYS A 349 -14.74 -4.64 -9.87
N ALA A 350 -14.00 -4.75 -10.97
CA ALA A 350 -14.56 -5.22 -12.22
C ALA A 350 -14.92 -6.70 -12.12
N VAL A 351 -16.12 -7.08 -12.55
CA VAL A 351 -16.57 -8.48 -12.62
C VAL A 351 -15.67 -9.29 -13.57
N LYS A 352 -15.13 -8.64 -14.62
CA LYS A 352 -14.23 -9.24 -15.62
C LYS A 352 -12.76 -9.00 -15.33
N ASP A 353 -12.41 -8.80 -14.06
CA ASP A 353 -11.02 -8.70 -13.62
C ASP A 353 -10.25 -9.98 -14.03
N GLN A 354 -9.25 -9.79 -14.89
CA GLN A 354 -8.49 -10.86 -15.52
C GLN A 354 -7.29 -11.34 -14.68
N PHE A 355 -6.98 -10.67 -13.57
CA PHE A 355 -5.82 -10.97 -12.72
C PHE A 355 -6.23 -11.38 -11.31
N CYS A 356 -7.35 -10.87 -10.83
CA CYS A 356 -7.87 -11.10 -9.50
C CYS A 356 -9.34 -11.49 -9.64
N PRO A 357 -9.69 -12.79 -9.67
CA PRO A 357 -11.07 -13.24 -9.88
C PRO A 357 -12.06 -12.61 -8.89
N ILE A 358 -13.25 -12.25 -9.38
CA ILE A 358 -14.30 -11.61 -8.59
C ILE A 358 -14.84 -12.55 -7.51
N GLU A 359 -14.81 -13.86 -7.75
CA GLU A 359 -15.36 -14.89 -6.87
C GLU A 359 -14.65 -14.94 -5.52
N TRP A 360 -13.36 -14.62 -5.47
CA TRP A 360 -12.66 -14.49 -4.20
C TRP A 360 -13.20 -13.32 -3.38
N THR A 361 -13.38 -12.17 -4.02
CA THR A 361 -13.92 -10.97 -3.37
C THR A 361 -15.38 -11.18 -2.95
N ASP A 362 -16.22 -11.81 -3.78
CA ASP A 362 -17.59 -12.19 -3.44
C ASP A 362 -17.62 -13.07 -2.16
N ALA A 363 -16.72 -14.05 -2.06
CA ALA A 363 -16.63 -14.93 -0.91
C ALA A 363 -16.13 -14.21 0.36
N THR A 364 -15.11 -13.36 0.24
CA THR A 364 -14.58 -12.55 1.34
C THR A 364 -15.61 -11.57 1.86
N VAL A 365 -16.25 -10.77 0.99
CA VAL A 365 -17.28 -9.80 1.35
C VAL A 365 -18.44 -10.50 2.03
N LYS A 366 -18.92 -11.62 1.47
CA LYS A 366 -19.97 -12.42 2.10
C LYS A 366 -19.57 -12.85 3.52
N LYS A 367 -18.38 -13.42 3.68
CA LYS A 367 -17.88 -13.89 4.98
C LYS A 367 -17.83 -12.77 6.01
N LEU A 368 -17.31 -11.60 5.63
CA LEU A 368 -17.18 -10.47 6.54
C LEU A 368 -18.53 -9.82 6.88
N CYS A 369 -19.43 -9.70 5.91
CA CYS A 369 -20.80 -9.27 6.16
C CYS A 369 -21.54 -10.22 7.11
N ASP A 370 -21.42 -11.54 6.92
CA ASP A 370 -21.99 -12.54 7.83
C ASP A 370 -21.40 -12.41 9.26
N ALA A 371 -20.20 -11.85 9.38
CA ALA A 371 -19.52 -11.58 10.65
C ALA A 371 -19.77 -10.16 11.21
N GLY A 372 -20.58 -9.34 10.53
CA GLY A 372 -21.01 -8.01 10.99
C GLY A 372 -20.16 -6.83 10.52
N ALA A 373 -19.25 -7.01 9.55
CA ALA A 373 -18.55 -5.89 8.92
C ALA A 373 -19.52 -5.03 8.10
N GLU A 374 -19.33 -3.70 8.13
CA GLU A 374 -20.06 -2.77 7.28
C GLU A 374 -19.38 -2.64 5.91
N ILE A 375 -20.01 -3.17 4.86
CA ILE A 375 -19.40 -3.20 3.51
C ILE A 375 -20.41 -2.74 2.45
N THR A 376 -20.00 -1.75 1.65
CA THR A 376 -20.57 -1.49 0.33
C THR A 376 -19.63 -2.07 -0.72
N PHE A 377 -20.14 -2.95 -1.59
CA PHE A 377 -19.36 -3.60 -2.64
C PHE A 377 -19.95 -3.36 -4.02
N ASP A 378 -19.25 -2.55 -4.82
CA ASP A 378 -19.57 -2.26 -6.21
C ASP A 378 -18.88 -3.24 -7.17
N ARG A 379 -19.69 -4.12 -7.78
CA ARG A 379 -19.29 -5.09 -8.81
C ARG A 379 -19.52 -4.49 -10.20
N ASN A 380 -18.46 -3.93 -10.80
CA ASN A 380 -18.57 -3.25 -12.10
C ASN A 380 -18.60 -4.25 -13.27
N GLU A 381 -19.71 -4.29 -14.00
CA GLU A 381 -19.91 -5.21 -15.13
C GLU A 381 -19.13 -4.79 -16.39
N VAL A 382 -18.65 -3.54 -16.42
CA VAL A 382 -17.90 -2.92 -17.52
C VAL A 382 -16.44 -2.76 -17.14
N GLY A 383 -15.55 -3.01 -18.09
CA GLY A 383 -14.11 -2.90 -17.90
C GLY A 383 -13.44 -4.20 -17.44
N ASN A 384 -12.24 -4.04 -16.89
CA ASN A 384 -11.32 -5.09 -16.42
C ASN A 384 -10.43 -4.53 -15.29
N HIS A 385 -9.42 -5.28 -14.84
CA HIS A 385 -8.56 -4.89 -13.72
C HIS A 385 -7.90 -3.50 -13.87
N VAL A 386 -7.53 -3.09 -15.09
CA VAL A 386 -6.84 -1.81 -15.28
C VAL A 386 -7.82 -0.67 -15.44
N THR A 387 -8.87 -0.84 -16.25
CA THR A 387 -9.85 0.23 -16.48
C THR A 387 -10.62 0.59 -15.20
N GLU A 388 -10.75 -0.37 -14.27
CA GLU A 388 -11.44 -0.14 -13.00
C GLU A 388 -10.72 0.87 -12.08
N ILE A 389 -9.42 1.12 -12.29
CA ILE A 389 -8.70 2.23 -11.64
C ILE A 389 -9.42 3.56 -11.88
N GLU A 390 -9.89 3.80 -13.11
CA GLU A 390 -10.59 5.03 -13.48
C GLU A 390 -12.10 4.90 -13.28
N ASN A 391 -12.72 3.76 -13.62
CA ASN A 391 -14.18 3.59 -13.49
C ASN A 391 -14.66 3.70 -12.04
N GLY A 392 -13.89 3.21 -11.07
CA GLY A 392 -14.22 3.30 -9.66
C GLY A 392 -14.01 4.68 -9.04
N LYS A 393 -13.14 5.51 -9.64
CA LYS A 393 -12.55 6.70 -9.00
C LYS A 393 -13.58 7.70 -8.46
N GLN A 394 -14.59 8.05 -9.26
CA GLN A 394 -15.62 9.02 -8.84
C GLN A 394 -16.39 8.54 -7.59
N ARG A 395 -16.68 7.24 -7.51
CA ARG A 395 -17.44 6.65 -6.39
C ARG A 395 -16.58 6.54 -5.14
N VAL A 396 -15.31 6.19 -5.30
CA VAL A 396 -14.32 6.23 -4.22
C VAL A 396 -14.23 7.65 -3.64
N PHE A 397 -14.11 8.68 -4.49
CA PHE A 397 -14.08 10.06 -4.01
C PHE A 397 -15.39 10.48 -3.34
N GLY A 398 -16.54 10.00 -3.83
CA GLY A 398 -17.82 10.22 -3.15
C GLY A 398 -17.86 9.61 -1.74
N PHE A 399 -17.40 8.36 -1.59
CA PHE A 399 -17.31 7.69 -0.29
C PHE A 399 -16.32 8.40 0.66
N LEU A 400 -15.10 8.67 0.19
CA LEU A 400 -14.08 9.35 0.99
C LEU A 400 -14.49 10.78 1.34
N GLY A 401 -15.11 11.52 0.42
CA GLY A 401 -15.67 12.84 0.69
C GLY A 401 -16.72 12.79 1.80
N ALA A 402 -17.65 11.83 1.76
CA ALA A 402 -18.63 11.65 2.83
C ALA A 402 -17.98 11.32 4.19
N ILE A 403 -16.91 10.51 4.21
CA ILE A 403 -16.14 10.24 5.43
C ILE A 403 -15.48 11.53 5.96
N PHE A 404 -14.78 12.26 5.10
CA PHE A 404 -14.00 13.43 5.50
C PHE A 404 -14.87 14.62 5.89
N GLU A 405 -16.03 14.79 5.26
CA GLU A 405 -17.01 15.84 5.57
C GLU A 405 -17.91 15.47 6.76
N GLU A 406 -17.75 14.29 7.38
CA GLU A 406 -18.62 13.75 8.43
C GLU A 406 -20.08 13.61 7.97
N GLY A 407 -20.30 13.42 6.67
CA GLY A 407 -21.59 13.20 6.04
C GLY A 407 -21.95 11.72 5.86
N TYR A 408 -21.00 10.80 6.10
CA TYR A 408 -21.26 9.37 6.02
C TYR A 408 -22.26 8.93 7.09
N GLY A 409 -23.39 8.37 6.65
CA GLY A 409 -24.37 7.72 7.50
C GLY A 409 -24.50 6.27 7.10
N SER A 410 -24.40 5.36 8.07
CA SER A 410 -24.67 3.94 7.84
C SER A 410 -26.13 3.77 7.39
N THR A 411 -26.34 3.33 6.16
CA THR A 411 -27.69 3.09 5.62
C THR A 411 -28.03 1.60 5.54
N GLU A 412 -27.03 0.74 5.27
CA GLU A 412 -27.15 -0.72 5.24
C GLU A 412 -25.81 -1.38 5.64
N TRP A 413 -25.83 -2.41 6.48
CA TRP A 413 -24.61 -3.08 6.96
C TRP A 413 -23.89 -3.92 5.90
N CYS A 414 -24.57 -4.34 4.84
CA CYS A 414 -23.92 -5.06 3.75
C CYS A 414 -24.70 -4.82 2.47
N ASN A 415 -24.11 -4.07 1.53
CA ASN A 415 -24.74 -3.71 0.28
C ASN A 415 -23.85 -4.12 -0.89
N VAL A 416 -24.25 -5.14 -1.64
CA VAL A 416 -23.54 -5.61 -2.83
C VAL A 416 -24.32 -5.19 -4.06
N LEU A 417 -23.71 -4.37 -4.91
CA LEU A 417 -24.34 -3.71 -6.04
C LEU A 417 -23.64 -4.10 -7.35
N ASP A 418 -24.41 -4.58 -8.31
CA ASP A 418 -23.95 -4.62 -9.71
C ASP A 418 -24.16 -3.25 -10.35
N VAL A 419 -23.11 -2.75 -10.98
CA VAL A 419 -23.03 -1.39 -11.53
C VAL A 419 -22.42 -1.45 -12.93
N SER A 420 -22.78 -0.50 -13.79
CA SER A 420 -22.27 -0.44 -15.17
C SER A 420 -21.66 0.94 -15.43
N VAL A 421 -20.40 1.12 -15.03
CA VAL A 421 -19.67 2.41 -15.16
C VAL A 421 -18.51 2.26 -16.13
N ASP A 422 -18.45 3.15 -17.13
CA ASP A 422 -17.33 3.27 -18.06
C ASP A 422 -16.89 4.74 -18.15
N ALA A 423 -15.92 5.09 -17.31
CA ALA A 423 -15.24 6.39 -17.32
C ALA A 423 -13.84 6.30 -17.97
N SER A 424 -13.46 5.11 -18.41
CA SER A 424 -12.17 4.80 -19.02
C SER A 424 -12.14 4.96 -20.55
N ALA A 425 -13.31 5.13 -21.16
CA ALA A 425 -13.52 5.27 -22.60
C ALA A 425 -13.07 6.62 -23.19
#